data_AF-A0AAD1GW77-F1
#
_entry.id   AF-A0AAD1GW77-F1
#
_cell.length_a   1.000
_cell.length_b   1.000
_cell.length_c   1.000
_cell.angle_alpha   90.00
_cell.angle_beta   90.00
_cell.angle_gamma   90.00
#
_symmetry.space_group_name_H-M   'P 1'
#
loop_
_entity.id
_entity.type
_entity.pdbx_description
1 polymer ?
#
loop_
_entity_poly.entity_id
_entity_poly.type
_entity_poly.pdbx_seq_one_letter_code
_entity_poly.pdbx_strand_id
1 'polypeptide(L)'
;MRLRIDTSGTRFIVTRAAEPRLNFETGSPKVDTATGVPLFATQVLALDDTGGEVLNVTVAGDPKVTVTQPVSVSGLVAIPWAQGDRSGVAFRADAISPTTPNGAGSSEQARPQK
;
A
#
# COMPACT_ATOMS: atom_id res chain seq x y z
N MET A 1 0.85 14.01 -14.47
CA MET A 1 1.79 14.38 -13.39
C MET A 1 1.80 13.27 -12.34
N ARG A 2 2.92 12.97 -11.69
CA ARG A 2 3.00 12.02 -10.57
C ARG A 2 3.71 12.72 -9.41
N LEU A 3 3.05 12.80 -8.26
CA LEU A 3 3.59 13.42 -7.05
C LEU A 3 4.08 12.30 -6.15
N ARG A 4 5.39 12.27 -5.85
CA ARG A 4 5.93 11.32 -4.89
C ARG A 4 5.49 11.72 -3.48
N ILE A 5 5.00 10.75 -2.73
CA ILE A 5 4.57 10.92 -1.35
C ILE A 5 5.68 10.38 -0.46
N ASP A 6 6.17 11.21 0.45
CA ASP A 6 7.03 10.73 1.53
C ASP A 6 6.14 9.97 2.53
N THR A 7 6.52 8.74 2.81
CA THR A 7 5.82 7.84 3.73
C THR A 7 6.54 7.75 5.07
N SER A 8 7.57 8.57 5.29
CA SER A 8 8.27 8.65 6.58
C SER A 8 7.32 9.14 7.68
N GLY A 9 7.36 8.48 8.84
CA GLY A 9 6.46 8.79 9.96
C GLY A 9 5.02 8.25 9.81
N THR A 10 4.60 7.83 8.62
CA THR A 10 3.27 7.26 8.38
C THR A 10 3.23 5.76 8.67
N ARG A 11 2.19 5.31 9.38
CA ARG A 11 1.88 3.88 9.58
C ARG A 11 0.74 3.48 8.67
N PHE A 12 0.85 2.30 8.03
CA PHE A 12 -0.19 1.78 7.16
C PHE A 12 -0.80 0.49 7.71
N ILE A 13 -2.13 0.41 7.68
CA ILE A 13 -2.89 -0.79 8.07
C ILE A 13 -3.86 -1.13 6.95
N VAL A 14 -3.90 -2.38 6.51
CA VAL A 14 -4.84 -2.82 5.47
C VAL A 14 -6.27 -2.83 6.00
N THR A 15 -7.16 -2.10 5.33
CA THR A 15 -8.61 -2.07 5.66
C THR A 15 -9.45 -2.91 4.71
N ARG A 16 -8.94 -3.22 3.51
CA ARG A 16 -9.57 -4.15 2.56
C ARG A 16 -8.50 -4.97 1.85
N ALA A 17 -8.73 -6.29 1.75
CA ALA A 17 -7.83 -7.21 1.06
C ALA A 17 -7.56 -6.78 -0.39
N ALA A 18 -6.42 -7.21 -0.94
CA ALA A 18 -6.08 -6.92 -2.32
C ALA A 18 -7.00 -7.68 -3.29
N GLU A 19 -7.55 -6.96 -4.26
CA GLU A 19 -8.40 -7.51 -5.31
C GLU A 19 -7.82 -7.18 -6.70
N PRO A 20 -7.91 -8.11 -7.67
CA PRO A 20 -7.51 -7.82 -9.05
C PRO A 20 -8.29 -6.63 -9.60
N ARG A 21 -7.58 -5.69 -10.22
CA ARG A 21 -8.20 -4.62 -10.99
C ARG A 21 -8.66 -5.19 -12.31
N LEU A 22 -9.93 -5.04 -12.65
CA LEU A 22 -10.49 -5.50 -13.92
C LEU A 22 -10.73 -4.33 -14.87
N ASN A 23 -10.65 -4.58 -16.17
CA ASN A 23 -11.19 -3.70 -17.19
C ASN A 23 -12.72 -3.78 -17.13
N PHE A 24 -13.37 -2.63 -17.04
CA PHE A 24 -14.81 -2.53 -16.87
C PHE A 24 -15.60 -3.12 -18.05
N GLU A 25 -15.09 -2.96 -19.28
CA GLU A 25 -15.79 -3.39 -20.49
C GLU A 25 -15.62 -4.90 -20.75
N THR A 26 -14.42 -5.42 -20.49
CA THR A 26 -14.04 -6.79 -20.89
C THR A 26 -13.97 -7.78 -19.72
N GLY A 27 -14.03 -7.30 -18.47
CA GLY A 27 -13.85 -8.12 -17.26
C GLY A 27 -12.45 -8.71 -17.10
N SER A 28 -11.54 -8.46 -18.04
CA SER A 28 -10.18 -9.01 -18.01
C SER A 28 -9.31 -8.28 -16.99
N PRO A 29 -8.30 -8.94 -16.39
CA PRO A 29 -7.35 -8.27 -15.50
C PRO A 29 -6.69 -7.07 -16.19
N LYS A 30 -6.72 -5.92 -15.53
CA LYS A 30 -5.96 -4.75 -15.95
C LYS A 30 -4.49 -5.02 -15.66
N VAL A 31 -3.64 -4.84 -16.65
CA VAL A 31 -2.20 -5.04 -16.54
C VAL A 31 -1.47 -3.70 -16.51
N ASP A 32 -0.30 -3.70 -15.90
CA ASP A 32 0.66 -2.62 -16.08
C ASP A 32 1.21 -2.66 -17.50
N THR A 33 1.14 -1.54 -18.22
CA THR A 33 1.53 -1.49 -19.64
C THR A 33 3.04 -1.58 -19.85
N ALA A 34 3.86 -1.28 -18.84
CA ALA A 34 5.31 -1.36 -18.95
C ALA A 34 5.84 -2.76 -18.63
N THR A 35 5.23 -3.44 -17.65
CA THR A 35 5.72 -4.75 -17.18
C THR A 35 4.86 -5.94 -17.58
N GLY A 36 3.63 -5.71 -18.04
CA GLY A 36 2.64 -6.76 -18.33
C GLY A 36 2.05 -7.43 -17.09
N VAL A 37 2.42 -7.00 -15.88
CA VAL A 37 1.98 -7.63 -14.63
C VAL A 37 0.55 -7.19 -14.29
N PRO A 38 -0.34 -8.10 -13.85
CA PRO A 38 -1.68 -7.73 -13.40
C PRO A 38 -1.65 -6.72 -12.24
N LEU A 39 -2.55 -5.75 -12.29
CA LEU A 39 -2.70 -4.75 -11.25
C LEU A 39 -3.69 -5.23 -10.19
N PHE A 40 -3.35 -4.99 -8.94
CA PHE A 40 -4.21 -5.21 -7.79
C PHE A 40 -4.49 -3.87 -7.10
N ALA A 41 -5.60 -3.79 -6.39
CA ALA A 41 -5.87 -2.67 -5.49
C ALA A 41 -6.25 -3.18 -4.10
N THR A 42 -5.74 -2.51 -3.08
CA THR A 42 -6.05 -2.74 -1.67
C THR A 42 -6.32 -1.40 -1.00
N GLN A 43 -7.13 -1.42 0.03
CA GLN A 43 -7.41 -0.23 0.82
C GLN A 43 -6.52 -0.25 2.07
N VAL A 44 -5.87 0.87 2.36
CA VAL A 44 -5.03 1.06 3.53
C VAL A 44 -5.45 2.30 4.30
N LEU A 45 -5.45 2.23 5.62
CA LEU A 45 -5.43 3.40 6.50
C LEU A 45 -3.98 3.89 6.58
N ALA A 46 -3.73 5.12 6.16
CA ALA A 46 -2.52 5.87 6.41
C ALA A 46 -2.72 6.70 7.67
N LEU A 47 -1.88 6.51 8.69
CA LEU A 47 -2.02 7.14 9.99
C LEU A 47 -0.73 7.85 10.38
N ASP A 48 -0.84 9.14 10.73
CA ASP A 48 0.22 9.94 11.32
C ASP A 48 -0.28 10.70 12.57
N ASP A 49 0.48 11.70 13.01
CA ASP A 49 0.14 12.53 14.17
C ASP A 49 -1.01 13.52 13.91
N THR A 50 -1.31 13.81 12.64
CA THR A 50 -2.40 14.69 12.21
C THR A 50 -3.73 13.95 12.09
N GLY A 51 -3.69 12.64 11.84
CA GLY A 51 -4.87 11.80 11.78
C GLY A 51 -4.73 10.62 10.81
N GLY A 52 -5.87 10.01 10.51
CA GLY A 52 -5.96 8.86 9.62
C GLY A 52 -6.71 9.17 8.33
N GLU A 53 -6.13 8.82 7.18
CA GLU A 53 -6.79 8.86 5.88
C GLU A 53 -6.81 7.47 5.23
N VAL A 54 -7.91 7.14 4.55
CA VAL A 54 -8.05 5.85 3.90
C VAL A 54 -7.79 5.96 2.40
N LEU A 55 -6.77 5.24 1.92
CA LEU A 55 -6.29 5.29 0.55
C LEU A 55 -6.61 3.97 -0.18
N ASN A 56 -7.12 4.07 -1.41
CA ASN A 56 -7.19 2.91 -2.31
C ASN A 56 -5.94 2.89 -3.20
N VAL A 57 -5.01 1.99 -2.88
CA VAL A 57 -3.68 1.95 -3.49
C VAL A 57 -3.61 0.85 -4.53
N THR A 58 -3.23 1.20 -5.75
CA THR A 58 -2.94 0.24 -6.81
C THR A 58 -1.47 -0.19 -6.76
N VAL A 59 -1.21 -1.48 -6.94
CA VAL A 59 0.14 -2.07 -7.00
C VAL A 59 0.20 -3.10 -8.13
N ALA A 60 1.39 -3.31 -8.70
CA ALA A 60 1.60 -4.38 -9.67
C ALA A 60 1.86 -5.71 -8.95
N GLY A 61 1.14 -6.75 -9.34
CA GLY A 61 1.16 -8.04 -8.66
C GLY A 61 0.29 -8.05 -7.40
N ASP A 62 -0.05 -9.24 -6.93
CA ASP A 62 -0.79 -9.41 -5.68
C ASP A 62 0.18 -9.22 -4.50
N PRO A 63 -0.03 -8.21 -3.62
CA PRO A 63 0.85 -7.96 -2.48
C PRO A 63 0.71 -9.00 -1.36
N LYS A 64 -0.25 -9.94 -1.45
CA LYS A 64 -0.47 -11.02 -0.47
C LYS A 64 -0.66 -10.51 0.96
N VAL A 65 -1.40 -9.39 1.10
CA VAL A 65 -1.72 -8.79 2.39
C VAL A 65 -3.16 -9.07 2.82
N THR A 66 -3.38 -9.14 4.13
CA THR A 66 -4.69 -9.41 4.74
C THR A 66 -5.22 -8.19 5.48
N VAL A 67 -6.54 -8.09 5.66
CA VAL A 67 -7.16 -7.03 6.48
C VAL A 67 -6.56 -7.02 7.90
N THR A 68 -6.48 -5.84 8.50
CA THR A 68 -5.83 -5.50 9.78
C THR A 68 -4.32 -5.65 9.82
N GLN A 69 -3.69 -6.14 8.75
CA GLN A 69 -2.24 -6.31 8.71
C GLN A 69 -1.52 -4.96 8.61
N PRO A 70 -0.53 -4.70 9.50
CA PRO A 70 0.38 -3.58 9.34
C PRO A 70 1.32 -3.80 8.14
N VAL A 71 1.48 -2.77 7.30
CA VAL A 71 2.24 -2.84 6.05
C VAL A 71 3.16 -1.63 5.86
N SER A 72 4.22 -1.82 5.09
CA SER A 72 5.01 -0.75 4.50
C SER A 72 4.55 -0.53 3.07
N VAL A 73 4.47 0.74 2.66
CA VAL A 73 4.13 1.14 1.29
C VAL A 73 5.33 1.88 0.73
N SER A 74 5.92 1.37 -0.36
CA SER A 74 7.09 1.98 -0.99
C SER A 74 6.74 2.57 -2.35
N GLY A 75 7.43 3.66 -2.71
CA GLY A 75 7.21 4.34 -4.00
C GLY A 75 5.80 4.90 -4.17
N LEU A 76 5.16 5.30 -3.06
CA LEU A 76 3.81 5.85 -3.12
C LEU A 76 3.78 7.13 -3.94
N VAL A 77 2.90 7.16 -4.94
CA VAL A 77 2.64 8.33 -5.78
C VAL A 77 1.16 8.67 -5.79
N ALA A 78 0.87 9.95 -5.70
CA ALA A 78 -0.42 10.53 -5.99
C ALA A 78 -0.47 10.99 -7.44
N ILE A 79 -1.54 10.63 -8.14
CA ILE A 79 -1.76 10.92 -9.55
C ILE A 79 -3.08 11.68 -9.66
N PRO A 80 -3.05 13.02 -9.65
CA PRO A 80 -4.23 13.82 -9.92
C PRO A 80 -4.75 13.54 -11.33
N TRP A 81 -6.07 13.44 -11.46
CA TRP A 81 -6.73 13.26 -12.75
C TRP A 81 -8.02 14.07 -12.81
N ALA A 82 -8.41 14.42 -14.03
CA ALA A 82 -9.70 15.01 -14.35
C ALA A 82 -10.20 14.43 -15.68
N GLN A 83 -11.50 14.13 -15.77
CA GLN A 83 -12.17 13.60 -16.95
C GLN A 83 -13.61 14.13 -16.99
N GLY A 84 -13.85 15.10 -17.89
CA GLY A 84 -15.10 15.87 -17.87
C GLY A 84 -15.27 16.56 -16.52
N ASP A 85 -16.45 16.43 -15.92
CA ASP A 85 -16.78 17.03 -14.61
C ASP A 85 -16.28 16.22 -13.41
N ARG A 86 -15.55 15.12 -13.64
CA ARG A 86 -15.00 14.27 -12.57
C ARG A 86 -13.53 14.57 -12.38
N SER A 87 -13.10 14.65 -11.13
CA SER A 87 -11.69 14.76 -10.75
C SER A 87 -11.40 13.93 -9.51
N GLY A 88 -10.12 13.62 -9.29
CA GLY A 88 -9.69 12.96 -8.07
C GLY A 88 -8.19 12.70 -8.05
N VAL A 89 -7.78 11.93 -7.05
CA VAL A 89 -6.40 11.46 -6.90
C VAL A 89 -6.40 9.93 -6.95
N ALA A 90 -5.59 9.37 -7.83
CA ALA A 90 -5.31 7.94 -7.82
C ALA A 90 -3.99 7.69 -7.08
N PHE A 91 -3.99 6.72 -6.16
CA PHE A 91 -2.80 6.31 -5.44
C PHE A 91 -2.21 5.05 -6.05
N ARG A 92 -0.89 5.06 -6.26
CA ARG A 92 -0.15 3.91 -6.77
C ARG A 92 1.14 3.74 -5.97
N ALA A 93 1.51 2.51 -5.68
CA ALA A 93 2.76 2.16 -5.02
C ALA A 93 3.59 1.23 -5.90
N ASP A 94 4.89 1.18 -5.63
CA ASP A 94 5.80 0.20 -6.23
C ASP A 94 5.63 -1.16 -5.54
N ALA A 95 5.55 -1.18 -4.20
CA ALA A 95 5.22 -2.37 -3.43
C ALA A 95 4.44 -2.05 -2.15
N ILE A 96 3.67 -3.03 -1.71
CA ILE A 96 3.05 -3.09 -0.38
C ILE A 96 3.52 -4.39 0.25
N SER A 97 4.10 -4.33 1.44
CA SER A 97 4.68 -5.51 2.08
C SER A 97 4.34 -5.53 3.57
N PRO A 98 4.09 -6.71 4.17
CA PRO A 98 3.91 -6.84 5.60
C PRO A 98 5.07 -6.21 6.36
N THR A 99 4.78 -5.37 7.36
CA THR A 99 5.82 -5.02 8.34
C THR A 99 5.98 -6.19 9.28
N THR A 100 7.17 -6.79 9.33
CA THR A 100 7.52 -7.59 10.49
C THR A 100 7.57 -6.64 11.68
N PRO A 101 6.94 -6.92 12.82
CA PRO A 101 7.19 -6.15 14.03
C PRO A 101 8.69 -6.23 14.27
N ASN A 102 9.38 -5.10 14.16
CA ASN A 102 10.78 -5.07 14.53
C ASN A 102 10.80 -5.35 16.03
N GLY A 103 11.21 -6.57 16.39
CA GLY A 103 11.26 -7.00 17.78
C GLY A 103 12.04 -5.96 18.57
N ALA A 104 11.40 -5.43 19.62
CA ALA A 104 12.10 -4.69 20.64
C ALA A 104 13.34 -5.52 21.04
N GLY A 105 14.52 -4.91 20.97
CA GLY A 105 15.75 -5.56 21.38
C GLY A 105 15.64 -6.00 22.82
N SER A 106 15.59 -7.30 23.05
CA SER A 106 15.81 -7.90 24.36
C SER A 106 17.24 -8.39 24.39
N SER A 107 18.12 -7.56 24.93
CA SER A 107 19.45 -7.94 25.39
C SER A 107 19.32 -8.98 26.50
N GLU A 108 19.25 -10.27 26.15
CA GLU A 108 19.49 -11.37 27.08
C GLU A 108 21.01 -11.57 27.17
N GLN A 109 21.70 -10.64 27.85
CA GLN A 109 23.01 -10.94 28.41
C GLN A 109 22.79 -11.91 29.57
N ALA A 110 22.89 -13.19 29.26
CA ALA A 110 22.84 -14.31 30.19
C ALA A 110 23.74 -14.06 31.40
N ARG A 111 23.11 -13.84 32.56
CA ARG A 111 23.78 -13.87 33.87
C ARG A 111 24.11 -15.33 34.20
N PRO A 112 25.35 -15.68 34.57
CA PRO A 112 25.65 -17.02 35.06
C PRO A 112 25.08 -17.19 36.47
N GLN A 113 24.27 -18.24 36.68
CA GLN A 113 23.87 -18.68 38.02
C GLN A 113 24.99 -19.53 38.65
N LYS A 114 25.20 -19.31 39.94
CA LYS A 114 26.10 -20.08 40.83
C LYS A 114 25.28 -20.68 41.95
#